data_AF-A0A428K5Y8-F1
#
_entry.id   AF-A0A428K5Y8-F1
#
_cell.length_a   1.000
_cell.length_b   1.000
_cell.length_c   1.000
_cell.angle_alpha   90.00
_cell.angle_beta   90.00
_cell.angle_gamma   90.00
#
_symmetry.space_group_name_H-M   'P 1'
#
loop_
_entity.id
_entity.type
_entity.pdbx_description
1 polymer ?
#
loop_
_entity_poly.entity_id
_entity_poly.type
_entity_poly.pdbx_seq_one_letter_code
_entity_poly.pdbx_strand_id
1 'polypeptide(L)'
;MEERFFTVKEATLNNNCPECYNNTGLHLTFKQKFIETKLYKSITNETSQEIECKVCNTIIYPARWTDDIDRVYNYHQRAFIPKKASTKLKQLAWLIIGISIVVAAGIITALVLWQ
;
A
#
# COMPACT_ATOMS: atom_id res chain seq x y z
N MET A 1 4.24 4.13 -14.05
CA MET A 1 4.26 3.41 -12.76
C MET A 1 3.20 4.07 -11.92
N GLU A 2 2.18 3.33 -11.50
CA GLU A 2 1.15 3.90 -10.64
C GLU A 2 1.44 3.49 -9.20
N GLU A 3 1.75 4.46 -8.37
CA GLU A 3 1.84 4.29 -6.93
C GLU A 3 0.44 4.43 -6.35
N ARG A 4 -0.04 3.37 -5.71
CA ARG A 4 -1.39 3.34 -5.11
C ARG A 4 -1.28 2.92 -3.66
N PHE A 5 -2.04 3.53 -2.78
CA PHE A 5 -2.18 3.09 -1.40
C PHE A 5 -3.48 2.31 -1.26
N PHE A 6 -3.43 1.14 -0.65
CA PHE A 6 -4.63 0.36 -0.33
C PHE A 6 -4.83 0.30 1.19
N THR A 7 -6.09 0.31 1.63
CA THR A 7 -6.44 0.18 3.03
C THR A 7 -6.10 -1.22 3.54
N VAL A 8 -5.27 -1.27 4.58
CA VAL A 8 -4.93 -2.50 5.29
C VAL A 8 -5.86 -2.71 6.48
N LYS A 9 -6.17 -1.63 7.19
CA LYS A 9 -7.00 -1.62 8.40
C LYS A 9 -7.73 -0.29 8.50
N GLU A 10 -8.96 -0.34 8.98
CA GLU A 10 -9.74 0.85 9.36
C GLU A 10 -10.24 0.65 10.79
N ALA A 11 -10.27 1.72 11.57
CA ALA A 11 -10.79 1.74 12.93
C ALA A 11 -11.68 2.98 13.13
N THR A 12 -12.87 2.78 13.67
CA THR A 12 -13.72 3.90 14.11
C THR A 12 -13.24 4.40 15.47
N LEU A 13 -13.15 5.72 15.64
CA LEU A 13 -12.75 6.37 16.89
C LEU A 13 -13.98 7.00 17.54
N ASN A 14 -14.25 6.67 18.81
CA ASN A 14 -15.34 7.24 19.60
C ASN A 14 -14.93 8.56 20.28
N ASN A 15 -14.31 9.46 19.50
CA ASN A 15 -13.84 10.76 19.95
C ASN A 15 -14.58 11.86 19.18
N ASN A 16 -14.68 13.04 19.79
CA ASN A 16 -15.27 14.20 19.13
C ASN A 16 -14.36 14.71 18.01
N CYS A 17 -14.94 14.92 16.82
CA CYS A 17 -14.25 15.59 15.72
C CYS A 17 -13.90 17.03 16.11
N PRO A 18 -12.64 17.49 15.95
CA PRO A 18 -12.25 18.86 16.31
C PRO A 18 -12.86 19.92 15.38
N GLU A 19 -13.41 19.53 14.23
CA GLU A 19 -14.01 20.45 13.26
C GLU A 19 -15.55 20.53 13.39
N CYS A 20 -16.24 19.42 13.71
CA CYS A 20 -17.72 19.39 13.76
C CYS A 20 -18.32 18.85 15.07
N TYR A 21 -17.48 18.48 16.04
CA TYR A 21 -17.85 17.99 17.37
C TYR A 21 -18.70 16.71 17.43
N ASN A 22 -18.95 16.07 16.29
CA ASN A 22 -19.62 14.77 16.24
C ASN A 22 -18.69 13.67 16.80
N ASN A 23 -19.24 12.74 17.59
CA ASN A 23 -18.50 11.70 18.32
C ASN A 23 -18.45 10.32 17.63
N THR A 24 -19.13 10.15 16.49
CA THR A 24 -19.16 8.88 15.73
C THR A 24 -18.55 9.01 14.34
N GLY A 25 -18.06 10.19 13.99
CA GLY A 25 -17.60 10.48 12.64
C GLY A 25 -16.15 10.14 12.35
N LEU A 26 -15.28 9.91 13.34
CA LEU A 26 -13.84 9.76 13.12
C LEU A 26 -13.46 8.33 12.72
N HIS A 27 -12.74 8.21 11.60
CA HIS A 27 -12.23 6.96 11.06
C HIS A 27 -10.72 7.06 10.84
N LEU A 28 -9.95 6.21 11.53
CA LEU A 28 -8.51 6.04 11.34
C LEU A 28 -8.25 4.92 10.34
N THR A 29 -7.65 5.27 9.21
CA THR A 29 -7.30 4.35 8.13
C THR A 29 -5.79 4.15 8.08
N PHE A 30 -5.35 2.90 8.10
CA PHE A 30 -3.97 2.51 7.83
C PHE A 30 -3.89 1.99 6.40
N LYS A 31 -3.08 2.66 5.57
CA LYS A 31 -2.88 2.33 4.18
C LYS A 31 -1.44 1.84 3.96
N GLN A 32 -1.23 1.04 2.94
CA GLN A 32 0.09 0.55 2.55
C GLN A 32 0.30 0.73 1.06
N LYS A 33 1.51 1.11 0.66
CA LYS A 33 1.84 1.37 -0.73
C LYS A 33 1.96 0.07 -1.51
N PHE A 34 1.28 0.07 -2.64
CA PHE A 34 1.25 -0.96 -3.65
C PHE A 34 1.76 -0.37 -4.98
N ILE A 35 2.73 -1.04 -5.57
CA ILE A 35 3.32 -0.68 -6.85
C ILE A 35 2.79 -1.65 -7.89
N GLU A 36 2.23 -1.10 -8.96
CA GLU A 36 1.80 -1.89 -10.10
C GLU A 36 2.45 -1.42 -11.39
N THR A 37 3.05 -2.38 -12.11
CA THR A 37 3.61 -2.17 -13.45
C THR A 37 3.02 -3.20 -14.42
N LYS A 38 3.38 -3.12 -15.69
CA LYS A 38 2.99 -4.14 -16.69
C LYS A 38 3.64 -5.51 -16.40
N LEU A 39 4.79 -5.53 -15.73
CA LEU A 39 5.61 -6.72 -15.55
C LEU A 39 5.51 -7.33 -14.15
N TYR A 40 5.22 -6.52 -13.13
CA TYR A 40 5.14 -7.01 -11.75
C TYR A 40 4.13 -6.19 -10.93
N LYS A 41 3.80 -6.75 -9.78
CA LYS A 41 3.10 -6.06 -8.70
C LYS A 41 3.84 -6.27 -7.39
N SER A 42 3.88 -5.25 -6.55
CA SER A 42 4.62 -5.30 -5.28
C SER A 42 3.86 -4.62 -4.16
N ILE A 43 3.81 -5.27 -3.00
CA ILE A 43 3.45 -4.64 -1.73
C ILE A 43 4.75 -4.21 -1.06
N THR A 44 4.87 -2.93 -0.70
CA THR A 44 6.07 -2.37 -0.08
C THR A 44 5.91 -2.28 1.44
N ASN A 45 6.98 -1.96 2.18
CA ASN A 45 6.88 -1.66 3.62
C ASN A 45 6.43 -0.22 3.91
N GLU A 46 6.22 0.60 2.88
CA GLU A 46 5.80 1.99 3.04
C GLU A 46 4.31 2.05 3.42
N THR A 47 4.00 2.73 4.52
CA THR A 47 2.66 2.83 5.08
C THR A 47 2.28 4.28 5.28
N SER A 48 0.99 4.60 5.20
CA SER A 48 0.46 5.90 5.61
C SER A 48 -0.76 5.72 6.52
N GLN A 49 -1.04 6.75 7.31
CA GLN A 49 -2.17 6.80 8.21
C GLN A 49 -2.93 8.09 7.98
N GLU A 50 -4.25 8.02 8.10
CA GLU A 50 -5.13 9.16 7.92
C GLU A 50 -6.32 9.05 8.86
N ILE A 51 -6.66 10.14 9.53
CA ILE A 51 -7.94 10.27 10.25
C ILE A 51 -8.85 11.12 9.39
N GLU A 52 -10.03 10.61 9.07
CA GLU A 52 -11.07 11.32 8.34
C GLU A 52 -12.34 11.35 9.19
N CYS A 53 -13.01 12.51 9.24
CA CYS A 53 -14.35 12.59 9.77
C CYS A 53 -15.38 12.36 8.65
N LYS A 54 -16.06 11.21 8.61
CA LYS A 54 -17.08 10.88 7.60
C LYS A 54 -18.40 11.67 7.77
N VAL A 55 -18.56 12.39 8.87
CA VAL A 55 -19.74 13.25 9.10
C VAL A 55 -19.59 14.61 8.42
N CYS A 56 -18.42 15.24 8.54
CA CYS A 56 -18.14 16.52 7.86
C CYS A 56 -17.25 16.38 6.62
N ASN A 57 -16.82 15.16 6.27
CA ASN A 57 -15.95 14.82 5.13
C ASN A 57 -14.62 15.57 5.14
N THR A 58 -14.01 15.68 6.33
CA THR A 58 -12.77 16.43 6.54
C THR A 58 -11.66 15.51 7.04
N ILE A 59 -10.47 15.61 6.43
CA ILE A 59 -9.25 14.99 6.95
C ILE A 59 -8.78 15.75 8.18
N ILE A 60 -8.58 15.03 9.28
CA ILE A 60 -8.15 15.59 10.56
C ILE A 60 -6.64 15.40 10.70
N TYR A 61 -5.88 16.46 10.38
CA TYR A 61 -4.42 16.47 10.46
C TYR A 61 -3.92 16.43 11.92
N PRO A 62 -2.71 15.87 12.18
CA PRO A 62 -2.14 15.76 13.53
C PRO A 62 -2.11 17.07 14.33
N ALA A 63 -1.90 18.22 13.68
CA ALA A 63 -1.93 19.53 14.35
C ALA A 63 -3.30 19.92 14.95
N ARG A 64 -4.36 19.20 14.59
CA ARG A 64 -5.74 19.38 15.11
C ARG A 64 -6.14 18.31 16.13
N TRP A 65 -5.26 17.36 16.44
CA TRP A 65 -5.60 16.29 17.36
C TRP A 65 -5.68 16.82 18.79
N THR A 66 -6.62 16.26 19.54
CA THR A 66 -6.68 16.43 21.00
C THR A 66 -5.90 15.31 21.66
N ASP A 67 -5.53 15.49 22.93
CA ASP A 67 -4.83 14.46 23.72
C ASP A 67 -5.55 13.10 23.71
N ASP A 68 -6.89 13.11 23.66
CA ASP A 68 -7.71 11.90 23.58
C ASP A 68 -7.58 11.21 22.22
N ILE A 69 -7.56 11.98 21.13
CA ILE A 69 -7.34 11.44 19.77
C ILE A 69 -5.93 10.86 19.69
N ASP A 70 -4.91 11.56 20.19
CA ASP A 70 -3.53 11.10 20.24
C ASP A 70 -3.39 9.75 20.97
N ARG A 71 -4.07 9.59 22.10
CA ARG A 71 -4.04 8.36 22.89
C ARG A 71 -4.63 7.18 22.12
N VAL A 72 -5.80 7.37 21.51
CA VAL A 72 -6.50 6.30 20.78
C VAL A 72 -5.76 5.98 19.47
N TYR A 73 -5.22 6.99 18.79
CA TYR A 73 -4.33 6.82 17.64
C TYR A 73 -3.13 5.93 18.00
N ASN A 74 -2.42 6.27 19.08
CA ASN A 74 -1.24 5.52 19.53
C ASN A 74 -1.57 4.06 19.85
N TYR A 75 -2.74 3.79 20.45
CA TYR A 75 -3.21 2.42 20.68
C TYR A 75 -3.36 1.64 19.36
N HIS A 76 -4.06 2.20 18.37
CA HIS A 76 -4.25 1.54 17.09
C HIS A 76 -2.95 1.40 16.29
N GLN A 77 -2.06 2.39 16.38
CA GLN A 77 -0.76 2.40 15.72
C GLN A 77 0.15 1.28 16.24
N ARG A 78 0.14 1.00 17.54
CA ARG A 78 0.88 -0.15 18.12
C ARG A 78 0.30 -1.48 17.67
N ALA A 79 -1.02 -1.55 17.50
CA ALA A 79 -1.73 -2.74 17.03
C ALA A 79 -1.76 -2.88 15.50
N PHE A 80 -1.11 -1.99 14.75
CA PHE A 80 -1.07 -2.05 13.29
C PHE A 80 0.10 -2.91 12.82
N ILE A 81 -0.22 -3.96 12.05
CA ILE A 81 0.77 -4.84 11.43
C ILE A 81 0.58 -4.72 9.91
N PRO A 82 1.56 -4.17 9.17
CA PRO A 82 1.47 -4.07 7.71
C PRO A 82 1.51 -5.46 7.07
N LYS A 83 0.97 -5.59 5.84
CA LYS A 83 1.13 -6.84 5.10
C LYS A 83 2.59 -7.04 4.75
N LYS A 84 3.05 -8.30 4.77
CA LYS A 84 4.42 -8.65 4.40
C LYS A 84 4.75 -8.14 3.00
N ALA A 85 5.85 -7.39 2.87
CA ALA A 85 6.33 -6.96 1.58
C ALA A 85 6.58 -8.17 0.66
N SER A 86 6.12 -8.06 -0.58
CA SER A 86 6.24 -9.14 -1.55
C SER A 86 6.17 -8.59 -2.96
N THR A 87 6.95 -9.17 -3.87
CA THR A 87 6.91 -8.87 -5.30
C THR A 87 6.48 -10.10 -6.06
N LYS A 88 5.50 -9.94 -6.97
CA LYS A 88 5.00 -11.01 -7.83
C LYS A 88 5.10 -10.57 -9.29
N LEU A 89 5.78 -11.38 -10.10
CA LEU A 89 5.83 -11.21 -11.54
C LEU A 89 4.46 -11.50 -12.16
N LYS A 90 4.10 -10.71 -13.17
CA LYS A 90 2.92 -10.90 -13.99
C LYS A 90 3.24 -11.87 -15.13
N GLN A 91 2.19 -12.39 -15.75
CA GLN A 91 2.32 -13.32 -16.88
C GLN A 91 3.15 -12.75 -18.03
N LEU A 92 3.03 -11.45 -18.32
CA LEU A 92 3.84 -10.79 -19.34
C LEU A 92 5.34 -10.87 -19.05
N ALA A 93 5.76 -10.72 -17.79
CA ALA A 93 7.16 -10.86 -17.42
C ALA A 93 7.65 -12.29 -17.61
N TRP A 94 6.85 -13.28 -17.23
CA TRP A 94 7.17 -14.69 -17.47
C TRP A 94 7.28 -15.03 -18.95
N LEU A 95 6.42 -14.46 -19.79
CA LEU A 95 6.48 -14.62 -21.25
C LEU A 95 7.75 -14.02 -21.84
N ILE A 96 8.12 -12.80 -21.43
CA ILE A 96 9.37 -12.15 -21.87
C ILE A 96 10.59 -12.99 -21.45
N ILE A 97 10.60 -13.50 -20.21
CA ILE A 97 11.67 -14.37 -19.73
C ILE A 97 11.75 -15.65 -20.57
N GLY A 98 10.62 -16.30 -20.85
CA GLY A 98 10.56 -17.51 -21.67
C GLY A 98 11.11 -17.29 -23.09
N ILE A 99 10.66 -16.23 -23.77
CA ILE A 99 11.15 -15.88 -25.11
C ILE A 99 12.65 -15.58 -25.07
N SER A 100 13.13 -14.82 -24.07
CA SER A 100 14.54 -14.48 -23.94
C SER A 100 15.44 -15.72 -23.81
N ILE A 101 14.99 -16.73 -23.06
CA ILE A 101 15.71 -18.00 -22.90
C ILE A 101 15.79 -18.75 -24.22
N VAL A 102 14.68 -18.85 -24.97
CA VAL A 102 14.64 -19.55 -26.27
C VAL A 102 15.56 -18.88 -27.29
N VAL A 103 15.55 -17.54 -27.37
CA VAL A 103 16.43 -16.78 -28.27
C VAL A 103 17.89 -16.97 -27.91
N ALA A 104 18.24 -16.89 -26.63
CA ALA A 104 19.61 -17.09 -26.16
C ALA A 104 20.12 -18.51 -26.51
N ALA A 105 19.29 -19.53 -26.28
CA ALA A 105 19.63 -20.90 -26.65
C ALA A 105 19.87 -21.05 -28.16
N GLY A 106 19.00 -20.48 -29.00
CA GLY A 106 19.16 -20.50 -30.46
C GLY A 106 20.43 -19.81 -30.96
N ILE A 107 20.85 -18.70 -30.33
CA ILE A 107 22.10 -18.02 -30.66
C ILE A 107 23.30 -18.91 -30.29
N ILE A 108 23.29 -19.52 -29.11
CA ILE A 108 24.38 -20.40 -28.66
C ILE A 108 24.51 -21.60 -29.59
N THR A 109 23.41 -22.27 -29.95
CA THR A 109 23.47 -23.42 -30.86
C THR A 109 23.96 -23.02 -32.24
N ALA A 110 23.52 -21.89 -32.79
CA ALA A 110 24.00 -21.39 -34.07
C ALA A 110 25.52 -21.12 -34.04
N LEU A 111 26.03 -20.51 -32.98
CA LEU A 111 27.47 -20.26 -32.81
C LEU A 111 28.29 -21.55 -32.71
N VAL A 112 27.80 -22.54 -31.98
CA VAL A 112 28.47 -23.85 -31.84
C VAL A 112 28.47 -24.61 -33.16
N LEU A 113 27.39 -24.53 -33.95
CA LEU A 113 27.29 -25.19 -35.27
C LEU A 113 28.11 -24.49 -36.37
N TRP A 114 28.51 -23.23 -36.16
CA TRP A 114 29.35 -22.46 -37.09
C TRP A 114 30.85 -22.45 -36.73
N GLN A 115 31.25 -23.12 -35.66
CA GLN A 115 32.66 -23.44 -35.33
C GLN A 115 33.08 -24.77 -35.93
#